data_AF-A0A820FBE1-F1
#
_entry.id   AF-A0A820FBE1-F1
#
_cell.length_a   1.000
_cell.length_b   1.000
_cell.length_c   1.000
_cell.angle_alpha   90.00
_cell.angle_beta   90.00
_cell.angle_gamma   90.00
#
_symmetry.space_group_name_H-M   'P 1'
#
loop_
_entity.id
_entity.type
_entity.pdbx_description
1 polymer ?
#
loop_
_entity_poly.entity_id
_entity_poly.type
_entity_poly.pdbx_seq_one_letter_code
_entity_poly.pdbx_strand_id
1 'polypeptide(L)'
;INTIDEYWYWLENSFVSNIRAQQWYNGDISQYLNGFLNDKSNRLIGWATIRQLRVKSELCPNQRVISICKDSYNFFNEETQLFQPGWTTNATTEEFSSSVIQAFNYSTSDELDTYTYVGEFGTYSGGGYVYEFRGPLSDMKTNLSKLHQLEWIDEKTRAVFIQLTLYNPSVQLLTAVTLLAEFLPTGGIYTTARFEPINFYTFTSILQLVCTIVYKFFIIYFMIIEIRLVLELRLKYFHQFWSLIQLGIIGCSLGSIGVYFWRFQETNRISHLFKQTNGYIYINLQIRVYVNDILTFLLGYCCFFSMIKFVQLFRFNQRVSLFAETLKYCAKELILFSIMFTIIFISDLSLFYLLFVSKLSSCSSLLTTAQMLFEMTLMKFDASEIMGADAFLGPFCFALFMFLVVFGCLSM
;
A
#
# COMPACT_ATOMS: atom_id res chain seq x y z
N ILE A 1 14.69 11.20 6.16
CA ILE A 1 15.61 10.27 6.84
C ILE A 1 16.40 9.63 5.73
N ASN A 2 17.67 10.02 5.58
CA ASN A 2 18.47 9.67 4.42
C ASN A 2 19.60 8.69 4.77
N THR A 3 19.96 8.57 6.04
CA THR A 3 21.02 7.69 6.53
C THR A 3 20.52 6.76 7.64
N ILE A 4 21.26 5.66 7.87
CA ILE A 4 20.93 4.67 8.91
C ILE A 4 20.99 5.33 10.30
N ASP A 5 21.99 6.17 10.55
CA ASP A 5 22.14 6.89 11.82
C ASP A 5 20.99 7.87 12.08
N GLU A 6 20.51 8.57 11.05
CA GLU A 6 19.30 9.41 11.17
C GLU A 6 18.06 8.57 11.49
N TYR A 7 17.95 7.36 10.92
CA TYR A 7 16.85 6.45 11.19
C TYR A 7 16.87 5.95 12.64
N TRP A 8 18.05 5.58 13.16
CA TRP A 8 18.23 5.22 14.56
C TRP A 8 17.96 6.39 15.50
N TYR A 9 18.47 7.59 15.18
CA TYR A 9 18.20 8.80 15.95
C TYR A 9 16.69 9.08 16.04
N TRP A 10 15.97 8.94 14.94
CA TRP A 10 14.51 9.05 14.92
C TRP A 10 13.83 7.97 15.76
N LEU A 11 14.26 6.70 15.65
CA LEU A 11 13.74 5.57 16.41
C LEU A 11 13.86 5.80 17.94
N GLU A 12 15.05 6.15 18.41
CA GLU A 12 15.34 6.30 19.83
C GLU A 12 14.71 7.55 20.45
N ASN A 13 14.79 8.69 19.76
CA ASN A 13 14.39 9.98 20.32
C ASN A 13 12.94 10.35 20.02
N SER A 14 12.45 10.05 18.81
CA SER A 14 11.11 10.47 18.37
C SER A 14 10.09 9.35 18.44
N PHE A 15 10.42 8.15 17.97
CA PHE A 15 9.44 7.06 17.92
C PHE A 15 9.14 6.51 19.32
N VAL A 16 10.16 6.03 20.06
CA VAL A 16 9.95 5.40 21.37
C VAL A 16 9.37 6.34 22.42
N SER A 17 9.74 7.61 22.38
CA SER A 17 9.15 8.63 23.26
C SER A 17 7.65 8.83 23.01
N ASN A 18 7.18 8.63 21.77
CA ASN A 18 5.79 8.83 21.40
C ASN A 18 4.90 7.58 21.55
N ILE A 19 5.48 6.37 21.63
CA ILE A 19 4.73 5.11 21.84
C ILE A 19 3.99 5.06 23.18
N ARG A 20 4.43 5.84 24.17
CA ARG A 20 3.84 5.90 25.51
C ARG A 20 3.52 7.34 25.91
N ALA A 21 2.45 7.50 26.66
CA ALA A 21 2.06 8.77 27.26
C ALA A 21 3.18 9.28 28.19
N GLN A 22 3.73 10.45 27.87
CA GLN A 22 4.70 11.13 28.73
C GLN A 22 3.99 11.81 29.91
N GLN A 23 4.78 12.34 30.83
CA GLN A 23 4.29 13.18 31.92
C GLN A 23 3.53 14.41 31.39
N TRP A 24 2.67 14.97 32.23
CA TRP A 24 1.98 16.22 31.93
C TRP A 24 2.95 17.40 31.95
N TYR A 25 2.51 18.53 31.39
CA TYR A 25 3.30 19.77 31.34
C TYR A 25 3.70 20.28 32.74
N ASN A 26 2.95 19.90 33.78
CA ASN A 26 3.18 20.23 35.17
C ASN A 26 4.04 19.18 35.92
N GLY A 27 4.58 18.18 35.24
CA GLY A 27 5.38 17.10 35.84
C GLY A 27 4.57 15.97 36.46
N ASP A 28 3.24 16.06 36.45
CA ASP A 28 2.39 14.99 36.99
C ASP A 28 2.47 13.73 36.11
N ILE A 29 2.46 12.58 36.79
CA ILE A 29 2.42 11.28 36.12
C ILE A 29 1.05 11.12 35.47
N SER A 30 1.04 10.67 34.21
CA SER A 30 -0.17 10.33 33.45
C SER A 30 -0.81 9.03 33.99
N GLN A 31 -1.42 9.12 35.18
CA GLN A 31 -2.10 7.99 35.83
C GLN A 31 -3.18 7.41 34.92
N TYR A 32 -3.26 6.08 34.83
CA TYR A 32 -4.18 5.32 33.97
C TYR A 32 -3.99 5.47 32.44
N LEU A 33 -2.99 6.23 31.99
CA LEU A 33 -2.69 6.42 30.57
C LEU A 33 -1.48 5.63 30.08
N ASN A 34 -0.98 4.67 30.87
CA ASN A 34 0.21 3.88 30.54
C ASN A 34 0.12 3.14 29.19
N GLY A 35 -1.10 2.85 28.70
CA GLY A 35 -1.34 2.22 27.40
C GLY A 35 -1.64 3.19 26.25
N PHE A 36 -1.63 4.50 26.48
CA PHE A 36 -1.89 5.51 25.47
C PHE A 36 -0.58 5.98 24.83
N LEU A 37 -0.68 6.45 23.59
CA LEU A 37 0.39 7.21 22.94
C LEU A 37 0.59 8.56 23.64
N ASN A 38 1.64 9.27 23.26
CA ASN A 38 1.92 10.62 23.76
C ASN A 38 0.86 11.67 23.39
N ASP A 39 -0.02 11.37 22.43
CA ASP A 39 -1.20 12.17 22.13
C ASP A 39 -2.30 12.11 23.22
N LYS A 40 -2.22 11.13 24.13
CA LYS A 40 -3.18 10.86 25.21
C LYS A 40 -4.61 10.58 24.73
N SER A 41 -4.81 10.35 23.44
CA SER A 41 -6.11 10.03 22.84
C SER A 41 -6.17 8.62 22.29
N ASN A 42 -5.09 8.16 21.66
CA ASN A 42 -5.05 6.85 21.03
C ASN A 42 -4.39 5.85 21.98
N ARG A 43 -5.09 4.74 22.21
CA ARG A 43 -4.58 3.62 23.02
C ARG A 43 -3.86 2.62 22.14
N LEU A 44 -2.64 2.26 22.49
CA LEU A 44 -1.92 1.15 21.87
C LEU A 44 -2.53 -0.19 22.32
N ILE A 45 -2.88 -1.04 21.36
CA ILE A 45 -3.33 -2.42 21.62
C ILE A 45 -2.12 -3.34 21.50
N GLY A 46 -1.82 -4.09 22.57
CA GLY A 46 -0.63 -4.93 22.64
C GLY A 46 0.65 -4.10 22.76
N TRP A 47 1.54 -4.24 21.78
CA TRP A 47 2.79 -3.49 21.65
C TRP A 47 3.03 -3.15 20.18
N ALA A 48 3.97 -2.23 19.92
CA ALA A 48 4.51 -2.04 18.58
C ALA A 48 5.56 -3.13 18.30
N THR A 49 5.71 -3.52 17.04
CA THR A 49 6.77 -4.42 16.57
C THR A 49 7.61 -3.72 15.51
N ILE A 50 8.91 -4.00 15.50
CA ILE A 50 9.82 -3.65 14.40
C ILE A 50 10.29 -4.95 13.76
N ARG A 51 10.02 -5.11 12.46
CA ARG A 51 10.36 -6.29 11.67
C ARG A 51 11.33 -5.90 10.57
N GLN A 52 12.41 -6.63 10.45
CA GLN A 52 13.47 -6.38 9.50
C GLN A 52 13.60 -7.53 8.50
N LEU A 53 13.76 -7.17 7.23
CA LEU A 53 14.12 -8.07 6.15
C LEU A 53 15.54 -7.77 5.68
N ARG A 54 16.30 -8.85 5.50
CA ARG A 54 17.72 -8.83 5.14
C ARG A 54 17.97 -9.76 3.97
N VAL A 55 19.04 -9.48 3.23
CA VAL A 55 19.52 -10.34 2.15
C VAL A 55 20.76 -11.11 2.57
N LYS A 56 20.92 -12.30 2.00
CA LYS A 56 22.11 -13.13 2.14
C LYS A 56 23.33 -12.40 1.58
N SER A 57 24.49 -12.70 2.16
CA SER A 57 25.76 -12.18 1.65
C SER A 57 26.26 -13.09 0.53
N GLU A 58 26.22 -12.60 -0.71
CA GLU A 58 26.78 -13.31 -1.85
C GLU A 58 28.14 -12.71 -2.25
N LEU A 59 29.02 -13.56 -2.75
CA LEU A 59 30.30 -13.13 -3.28
C LEU A 59 30.07 -12.36 -4.57
N CYS A 60 30.62 -11.15 -4.66
CA CYS A 60 30.52 -10.37 -5.90
C CYS A 60 31.14 -11.15 -7.07
N PRO A 61 30.57 -11.03 -8.29
CA PRO A 61 31.18 -11.59 -9.50
C PRO A 61 32.61 -11.09 -9.73
N ASN A 62 32.91 -9.85 -9.31
CA ASN A 62 34.24 -9.25 -9.42
C ASN A 62 34.88 -9.01 -8.03
N GLN A 63 35.44 -10.08 -7.48
CA GLN A 63 36.05 -10.10 -6.14
C GLN A 63 37.31 -9.22 -5.99
N ARG A 64 37.84 -8.67 -7.09
CA ARG A 64 39.09 -7.88 -7.07
C ARG A 64 38.93 -6.50 -6.45
N VAL A 65 37.71 -5.95 -6.44
CA VAL A 65 37.43 -4.60 -5.90
C VAL A 65 36.56 -4.69 -4.65
N ILE A 66 35.55 -5.57 -4.65
CA ILE A 66 34.64 -5.76 -3.53
C ILE A 66 34.40 -7.26 -3.36
N SER A 67 34.56 -7.77 -2.15
CA SER A 67 34.40 -9.20 -1.85
C SER A 67 32.94 -9.61 -1.66
N ILE A 68 32.09 -8.72 -1.13
CA ILE A 68 30.70 -9.01 -0.75
C ILE A 68 29.75 -8.08 -1.49
N CYS A 69 28.83 -8.66 -2.27
CA CYS A 69 27.78 -7.93 -2.96
C CYS A 69 26.50 -7.93 -2.14
N LYS A 70 25.77 -6.82 -2.24
CA LYS A 70 24.53 -6.59 -1.51
C LYS A 70 23.45 -6.29 -2.54
N ASP A 71 22.82 -7.34 -3.04
CA ASP A 71 21.82 -7.22 -4.10
C ASP A 71 20.50 -6.62 -3.62
N SER A 72 19.64 -6.25 -4.56
CA SER A 72 18.24 -5.91 -4.27
C SER A 72 17.51 -7.10 -3.65
N TYR A 73 16.47 -6.82 -2.85
CA TYR A 73 15.66 -7.87 -2.24
C TYR A 73 14.93 -8.71 -3.30
N ASN A 74 14.98 -10.02 -3.14
CA ASN A 74 14.19 -11.01 -3.85
C ASN A 74 13.81 -12.13 -2.87
N PHE A 75 12.68 -12.80 -3.08
CA PHE A 75 12.27 -13.92 -2.21
C PHE A 75 13.31 -15.06 -2.10
N PHE A 76 14.18 -15.23 -3.11
CA PHE A 76 15.21 -16.27 -3.12
C PHE A 76 16.48 -15.90 -2.33
N ASN A 77 16.80 -14.61 -2.25
CA ASN A 77 18.01 -14.12 -1.57
C ASN A 77 17.73 -13.60 -0.15
N GLU A 78 16.52 -13.78 0.36
CA GLU A 78 16.14 -13.48 1.74
C GLU A 78 16.97 -14.30 2.73
N GLU A 79 17.50 -13.62 3.75
CA GLU A 79 18.23 -14.24 4.84
C GLU A 79 17.26 -14.79 5.90
N THR A 80 17.38 -16.09 6.15
CA THR A 80 16.48 -16.86 7.04
C THR A 80 17.22 -17.60 8.14
N GLN A 81 18.54 -17.47 8.22
CA GLN A 81 19.34 -18.14 9.24
C GLN A 81 19.08 -17.57 10.64
N LEU A 82 19.27 -18.41 11.65
CA LEU A 82 19.23 -17.99 13.05
C LEU A 82 20.59 -17.39 13.43
N PHE A 83 20.58 -16.16 13.93
CA PHE A 83 21.79 -15.46 14.37
C PHE A 83 21.77 -15.23 15.88
N GLN A 84 22.96 -15.13 16.46
CA GLN A 84 23.18 -14.57 17.78
C GLN A 84 23.31 -13.03 17.67
N PRO A 85 23.16 -12.30 18.79
CA PRO A 85 23.32 -10.85 18.83
C PRO A 85 24.60 -10.38 18.14
N GLY A 86 24.46 -9.43 17.19
CA GLY A 86 25.57 -8.93 16.36
C GLY A 86 25.76 -9.67 15.02
N TRP A 87 24.73 -10.37 14.53
CA TRP A 87 24.77 -11.11 13.25
C TRP A 87 25.86 -12.19 13.17
N THR A 88 26.20 -12.81 14.31
CA THR A 88 27.17 -13.90 14.39
C THR A 88 26.50 -15.26 14.60
N THR A 89 27.11 -16.33 14.12
CA THR A 89 26.63 -17.71 14.39
C THR A 89 27.24 -18.31 15.67
N ASN A 90 28.30 -17.70 16.20
CA ASN A 90 28.98 -18.15 17.40
C ASN A 90 28.24 -17.70 18.66
N ALA A 91 28.30 -18.52 19.71
CA ALA A 91 27.75 -18.16 21.02
C ALA A 91 28.49 -16.95 21.60
N THR A 92 27.73 -15.94 22.01
CA THR A 92 28.25 -14.77 22.73
C THR A 92 28.36 -15.06 24.22
N THR A 93 29.39 -14.54 24.87
CA THR A 93 29.59 -14.64 26.33
C THR A 93 28.85 -13.56 27.11
N GLU A 94 28.26 -12.59 26.43
CA GLU A 94 27.55 -11.47 27.03
C GLU A 94 26.09 -11.81 27.31
N GLU A 95 25.60 -11.46 28.50
CA GLU A 95 24.22 -11.65 28.90
C GLU A 95 23.32 -10.54 28.31
N PHE A 96 22.65 -10.87 27.21
CA PHE A 96 21.63 -10.00 26.61
C PHE A 96 20.24 -10.28 27.17
N SER A 97 19.35 -9.29 27.10
CA SER A 97 17.94 -9.47 27.43
C SER A 97 17.29 -10.42 26.42
N SER A 98 16.29 -11.19 26.88
CA SER A 98 15.60 -12.17 26.02
C SER A 98 14.98 -11.53 24.77
N SER A 99 14.50 -10.30 24.86
CA SER A 99 13.95 -9.54 23.73
C SER A 99 15.00 -9.17 22.68
N VAL A 100 16.22 -8.83 23.11
CA VAL A 100 17.34 -8.56 22.19
C VAL A 100 17.78 -9.86 21.51
N ILE A 101 17.85 -10.98 22.23
CA ILE A 101 18.20 -12.28 21.63
C ILE A 101 17.15 -12.69 20.58
N GLN A 102 15.86 -12.54 20.89
CA GLN A 102 14.77 -12.85 19.97
C GLN A 102 14.80 -11.99 18.70
N ALA A 103 15.33 -10.76 18.77
CA ALA A 103 15.47 -9.88 17.61
C ALA A 103 16.43 -10.41 16.52
N PHE A 104 17.32 -11.33 16.84
CA PHE A 104 18.23 -11.96 15.86
C PHE A 104 17.76 -13.36 15.41
N ASN A 105 16.62 -13.82 15.92
CA ASN A 105 15.97 -15.04 15.45
C ASN A 105 15.01 -14.72 14.31
N TYR A 106 15.13 -15.46 13.22
CA TYR A 106 14.21 -15.36 12.10
C TYR A 106 12.87 -15.99 12.48
N SER A 107 11.78 -15.25 12.26
CA SER A 107 10.41 -15.73 12.41
C SER A 107 9.73 -15.84 11.05
N THR A 108 8.95 -16.91 10.88
CA THR A 108 8.22 -17.17 9.64
C THR A 108 6.96 -16.32 9.52
N SER A 109 6.42 -16.17 8.30
CA SER A 109 5.19 -15.37 8.09
C SER A 109 3.99 -15.90 8.88
N ASP A 110 3.91 -17.22 9.04
CA ASP A 110 2.80 -17.89 9.70
C ASP A 110 2.85 -17.69 11.22
N GLU A 111 4.05 -17.65 11.81
CA GLU A 111 4.23 -17.35 13.24
C GLU A 111 3.89 -15.90 13.56
N LEU A 112 4.22 -14.98 12.65
CA LEU A 112 3.99 -13.54 12.82
C LEU A 112 2.58 -13.08 12.39
N ASP A 113 1.80 -13.96 11.75
CA ASP A 113 0.50 -13.63 11.13
C ASP A 113 0.60 -12.40 10.18
N THR A 114 1.70 -12.33 9.44
CA THR A 114 2.08 -11.23 8.54
C THR A 114 2.09 -11.71 7.10
N TYR A 115 1.69 -10.84 6.18
CA TYR A 115 1.58 -11.16 4.76
C TYR A 115 2.53 -10.33 3.92
N THR A 116 2.69 -10.75 2.66
CA THR A 116 3.45 -10.02 1.65
C THR A 116 3.01 -8.56 1.58
N TYR A 117 3.98 -7.64 1.51
CA TYR A 117 3.76 -6.21 1.42
C TYR A 117 4.43 -5.66 0.16
N VAL A 118 3.67 -4.90 -0.63
CA VAL A 118 4.18 -4.23 -1.84
C VAL A 118 4.61 -2.82 -1.43
N GLY A 119 5.92 -2.58 -1.44
CA GLY A 119 6.53 -1.26 -1.26
C GLY A 119 6.69 -0.51 -2.59
N GLU A 120 7.44 0.59 -2.57
CA GLU A 120 7.72 1.39 -3.76
C GLU A 120 8.76 0.71 -4.65
N PHE A 121 9.81 0.15 -4.04
CA PHE A 121 10.96 -0.41 -4.75
C PHE A 121 11.02 -1.94 -4.74
N GLY A 122 10.22 -2.59 -3.89
CA GLY A 122 10.23 -4.04 -3.77
C GLY A 122 8.93 -4.63 -3.24
N THR A 123 8.76 -5.93 -3.48
CA THR A 123 7.73 -6.73 -2.80
C THR A 123 8.40 -7.58 -1.75
N TYR A 124 7.93 -7.48 -0.52
CA TYR A 124 8.58 -8.02 0.67
C TYR A 124 7.77 -9.17 1.27
N SER A 125 8.44 -10.22 1.73
CA SER A 125 7.80 -11.34 2.42
C SER A 125 7.20 -10.93 3.76
N GLY A 126 6.35 -11.82 4.32
CA GLY A 126 5.82 -11.66 5.68
C GLY A 126 6.83 -11.98 6.78
N GLY A 127 7.86 -12.78 6.51
CA GLY A 127 8.82 -13.22 7.54
C GLY A 127 9.78 -12.10 8.00
N GLY A 128 10.76 -12.47 8.80
CA GLY A 128 11.90 -11.61 9.13
C GLY A 128 12.33 -11.68 10.58
N TYR A 129 13.25 -10.79 10.92
CA TYR A 129 13.79 -10.61 12.27
C TYR A 129 12.95 -9.59 13.01
N VAL A 130 12.45 -9.91 14.21
CA VAL A 130 11.45 -9.09 14.89
C VAL A 130 11.89 -8.70 16.29
N TYR A 131 11.88 -7.40 16.57
CA TYR A 131 11.96 -6.88 17.93
C TYR A 131 10.60 -6.31 18.37
N GLU A 132 10.20 -6.61 19.61
CA GLU A 132 8.92 -6.20 20.16
C GLU A 132 9.12 -5.13 21.24
N PHE A 133 8.40 -4.01 21.13
CA PHE A 133 8.46 -2.90 22.09
C PHE A 133 7.66 -3.22 23.37
N ARG A 134 8.16 -4.17 24.16
CA ARG A 134 7.57 -4.63 25.43
C ARG A 134 8.27 -3.99 26.64
N GLY A 135 7.52 -3.84 27.74
CA GLY A 135 8.05 -3.37 29.02
C GLY A 135 7.96 -1.85 29.24
N PRO A 136 8.70 -1.30 30.21
CA PRO A 136 8.76 0.13 30.48
C PRO A 136 9.65 0.85 29.45
N LEU A 137 9.45 2.16 29.30
CA LEU A 137 10.14 2.98 28.30
C LEU A 137 11.67 3.03 28.49
N SER A 138 12.15 2.91 29.74
CA SER A 138 13.59 2.80 30.06
C SER A 138 14.23 1.58 29.41
N ASP A 139 13.55 0.43 29.48
CA ASP A 139 14.06 -0.84 29.00
C ASP A 139 14.02 -0.89 27.48
N MET A 140 12.98 -0.33 26.87
CA MET A 140 12.89 -0.17 25.41
C MET A 140 14.05 0.68 24.88
N LYS A 141 14.33 1.83 25.51
CA LYS A 141 15.46 2.69 25.12
C LYS A 141 16.79 1.97 25.27
N THR A 142 17.00 1.31 26.41
CA THR A 142 18.25 0.57 26.67
C THR A 142 18.45 -0.58 25.67
N ASN A 143 17.39 -1.33 25.35
CA ASN A 143 17.44 -2.41 24.38
C ASN A 143 17.65 -1.88 22.95
N LEU A 144 17.03 -0.77 22.56
CA LEU A 144 17.29 -0.15 21.25
C LEU A 144 18.72 0.32 21.10
N SER A 145 19.28 0.99 22.11
CA SER A 145 20.68 1.42 22.05
C SER A 145 21.64 0.23 21.96
N LYS A 146 21.30 -0.90 22.58
CA LYS A 146 22.03 -2.17 22.36
C LYS A 146 21.86 -2.69 20.93
N LEU A 147 20.65 -2.68 20.36
CA LEU A 147 20.42 -3.09 18.96
C LEU A 147 21.17 -2.20 17.97
N HIS A 148 21.26 -0.90 18.26
CA HIS A 148 22.05 0.05 17.48
C HIS A 148 23.54 -0.28 17.56
N GLN A 149 24.08 -0.53 18.77
CA GLN A 149 25.48 -0.95 18.96
C GLN A 149 25.81 -2.28 18.26
N LEU A 150 24.84 -3.20 18.19
CA LEU A 150 24.97 -4.50 17.53
C LEU A 150 24.71 -4.43 16.01
N GLU A 151 24.54 -3.24 15.45
CA GLU A 151 24.26 -3.01 14.03
C GLU A 151 23.08 -3.86 13.53
N TRP A 152 21.99 -3.93 14.32
CA TRP A 152 20.80 -4.70 13.93
C TRP A 152 20.31 -4.26 12.54
N ILE A 153 20.25 -2.96 12.29
CA ILE A 153 20.07 -2.39 10.95
C ILE A 153 21.45 -2.07 10.38
N ASP A 154 21.86 -2.83 9.38
CA ASP A 154 23.08 -2.61 8.61
C ASP A 154 22.79 -2.46 7.11
N GLU A 155 23.84 -2.38 6.30
CA GLU A 155 23.78 -2.27 4.84
C GLU A 155 23.14 -3.48 4.10
N LYS A 156 22.94 -4.63 4.77
CA LYS A 156 22.25 -5.81 4.21
C LYS A 156 20.74 -5.76 4.44
N THR A 157 20.29 -4.83 5.27
CA THR A 157 18.87 -4.56 5.47
C THR A 157 18.25 -4.05 4.17
N ARG A 158 17.04 -4.50 3.86
CA ARG A 158 16.29 -4.04 2.68
C ARG A 158 14.95 -3.43 3.00
N ALA A 159 14.30 -3.88 4.07
CA ALA A 159 13.10 -3.25 4.58
C ALA A 159 13.04 -3.36 6.09
N VAL A 160 12.56 -2.30 6.72
CA VAL A 160 12.20 -2.26 8.13
C VAL A 160 10.76 -1.81 8.23
N PHE A 161 9.92 -2.66 8.80
CA PHE A 161 8.53 -2.39 9.09
C PHE A 161 8.38 -2.09 10.56
N ILE A 162 7.71 -0.99 10.88
CA ILE A 162 7.20 -0.74 12.23
C ILE A 162 5.68 -0.87 12.15
N GLN A 163 5.14 -1.81 12.91
CA GLN A 163 3.72 -2.12 12.90
C GLN A 163 3.13 -1.96 14.29
N LEU A 164 1.98 -1.28 14.37
CA LEU A 164 1.28 -1.06 15.62
C LEU A 164 -0.22 -0.87 15.38
N THR A 165 -1.01 -1.28 16.36
CA THR A 165 -2.47 -1.17 16.32
C THR A 165 -2.93 -0.18 17.39
N LEU A 166 -3.66 0.84 16.95
CA LEU A 166 -4.21 1.88 17.82
C LEU A 166 -5.71 1.73 17.94
N TYR A 167 -6.25 2.12 19.09
CA TYR A 167 -7.68 2.26 19.32
C TYR A 167 -7.99 3.64 19.83
N ASN A 168 -8.87 4.34 19.12
CA ASN A 168 -9.37 5.62 19.57
C ASN A 168 -10.73 5.40 20.27
N PRO A 169 -10.85 5.62 21.59
CA PRO A 169 -12.10 5.41 22.31
C PRO A 169 -13.17 6.45 21.97
N SER A 170 -12.79 7.66 21.54
CA SER A 170 -13.72 8.74 21.22
C SER A 170 -14.50 8.48 19.94
N VAL A 171 -13.84 7.93 18.91
CA VAL A 171 -14.47 7.57 17.63
C VAL A 171 -14.76 6.07 17.49
N GLN A 172 -14.35 5.25 18.47
CA GLN A 172 -14.53 3.79 18.50
C GLN A 172 -13.93 3.08 17.26
N LEU A 173 -12.81 3.59 16.76
CA LEU A 173 -12.10 3.06 15.59
C LEU A 173 -10.78 2.43 16.00
N LEU A 174 -10.48 1.29 15.38
CA LEU A 174 -9.13 0.76 15.36
C LEU A 174 -8.36 1.43 14.22
N THR A 175 -7.06 1.60 14.35
CA THR A 175 -6.20 2.08 13.26
C THR A 175 -4.98 1.18 13.20
N ALA A 176 -4.80 0.51 12.07
CA ALA A 176 -3.58 -0.24 11.78
C ALA A 176 -2.56 0.72 11.19
N VAL A 177 -1.38 0.80 11.80
CA VAL A 177 -0.29 1.66 11.36
C VAL A 177 0.85 0.78 10.87
N THR A 178 1.30 1.03 9.65
CA THR A 178 2.50 0.41 9.08
C THR A 178 3.41 1.51 8.58
N LEU A 179 4.59 1.61 9.18
CA LEU A 179 5.67 2.47 8.69
C LEU A 179 6.71 1.57 8.03
N LEU A 180 7.04 1.83 6.77
CA LEU A 180 8.01 1.07 6.00
C LEU A 180 9.20 1.98 5.69
N ALA A 181 10.40 1.54 6.03
CA ALA A 181 11.65 2.09 5.53
C ALA A 181 12.32 1.08 4.60
N GLU A 182 12.39 1.40 3.31
CA GLU A 182 13.08 0.63 2.27
C GLU A 182 14.53 1.12 2.17
N PHE A 183 15.47 0.20 2.35
CA PHE A 183 16.91 0.46 2.27
C PHE A 183 17.38 0.00 0.88
N LEU A 184 17.70 0.97 0.03
CA LEU A 184 18.12 0.74 -1.34
C LEU A 184 19.56 0.19 -1.35
N PRO A 185 19.91 -0.70 -2.30
CA PRO A 185 21.28 -1.19 -2.44
C PRO A 185 22.30 -0.07 -2.77
N THR A 186 21.82 1.07 -3.24
CA THR A 186 22.61 2.29 -3.47
C THR A 186 22.95 3.05 -2.18
N GLY A 187 22.41 2.64 -1.02
CA GLY A 187 22.63 3.26 0.28
C GLY A 187 21.57 4.28 0.70
N GLY A 188 20.63 4.63 -0.19
CA GLY A 188 19.51 5.51 0.14
C GLY A 188 18.44 4.83 0.99
N ILE A 189 17.66 5.63 1.72
CA ILE A 189 16.50 5.16 2.50
C ILE A 189 15.25 5.86 1.99
N TYR A 190 14.21 5.09 1.69
CA TYR A 190 12.90 5.61 1.32
C TYR A 190 11.86 5.20 2.36
N THR A 191 11.13 6.17 2.91
CA THR A 191 10.17 5.92 4.00
C THR A 191 8.74 6.17 3.54
N THR A 192 7.86 5.19 3.74
CA THR A 192 6.42 5.30 3.52
C THR A 192 5.65 5.04 4.81
N ALA A 193 4.51 5.72 4.97
CA ALA A 193 3.65 5.57 6.14
C ALA A 193 2.22 5.29 5.68
N ARG A 194 1.62 4.24 6.23
CA ARG A 194 0.27 3.80 5.92
C ARG A 194 -0.57 3.74 7.20
N PHE A 195 -1.66 4.49 7.21
CA PHE A 195 -2.59 4.58 8.33
C PHE A 195 -3.98 4.15 7.89
N GLU A 196 -4.50 3.07 8.47
CA GLU A 196 -5.73 2.44 7.98
C GLU A 196 -6.76 2.33 9.12
N PRO A 197 -7.79 3.19 9.12
CA PRO A 197 -8.85 3.12 10.11
C PRO A 197 -9.79 1.95 9.81
N ILE A 198 -10.02 1.10 10.80
CA ILE A 198 -10.81 -0.11 10.72
C ILE A 198 -11.98 -0.02 11.70
N ASN A 199 -13.18 -0.14 11.14
CA ASN A 199 -14.39 -0.40 11.92
C ASN A 199 -14.42 -1.88 12.34
N PHE A 200 -14.33 -2.11 13.66
CA PHE A 200 -14.48 -3.45 14.22
C PHE A 200 -15.93 -3.95 14.15
N TYR A 201 -16.89 -3.05 14.39
CA TYR A 201 -18.31 -3.35 14.27
C TYR A 201 -18.70 -3.54 12.81
N THR A 202 -19.33 -4.68 12.53
CA THR A 202 -19.80 -5.07 11.19
C THR A 202 -20.88 -4.13 10.67
N PHE A 203 -21.77 -3.66 11.55
CA PHE A 203 -22.80 -2.67 11.24
C PHE A 203 -22.76 -1.58 12.30
N THR A 204 -22.66 -0.32 11.87
CA THR A 204 -22.66 0.83 12.78
C THR A 204 -24.07 1.30 13.12
N SER A 205 -25.04 1.01 12.25
CA SER A 205 -26.45 1.40 12.42
C SER A 205 -27.42 0.35 11.89
N ILE A 206 -28.64 0.34 12.44
CA ILE A 206 -29.75 -0.49 11.95
C ILE A 206 -30.10 -0.13 10.51
N LEU A 207 -30.00 1.15 10.14
CA LEU A 207 -30.23 1.62 8.78
C LEU A 207 -29.26 0.96 7.79
N GLN A 208 -27.97 0.88 8.12
CA GLN A 208 -26.98 0.20 7.28
C GLN A 208 -27.33 -1.28 7.07
N LEU A 209 -27.78 -1.97 8.12
CA LEU A 209 -28.25 -3.36 8.04
C LEU A 209 -29.43 -3.49 7.07
N VAL A 210 -30.47 -2.65 7.24
CA VAL A 210 -31.66 -2.66 6.39
C VAL A 210 -31.31 -2.38 4.93
N CYS A 211 -30.50 -1.35 4.65
CA CYS A 211 -30.03 -1.04 3.31
C CYS A 211 -29.23 -2.19 2.69
N THR A 212 -28.39 -2.87 3.48
CA THR A 212 -27.61 -4.03 3.00
C THR A 212 -28.51 -5.21 2.63
N ILE A 213 -29.56 -5.48 3.43
CA ILE A 213 -30.53 -6.54 3.16
C ILE A 213 -31.31 -6.23 1.88
N VAL A 214 -31.85 -5.01 1.78
CA VAL A 214 -32.60 -4.54 0.60
C VAL A 214 -31.73 -4.62 -0.67
N TYR A 215 -30.48 -4.18 -0.58
CA TYR A 215 -29.53 -4.26 -1.69
C TYR A 215 -29.30 -5.70 -2.17
N LYS A 216 -29.10 -6.65 -1.25
CA LYS A 216 -28.96 -8.08 -1.60
C LYS A 216 -30.19 -8.61 -2.33
N PHE A 217 -31.39 -8.23 -1.91
CA PHE A 217 -32.62 -8.61 -2.63
C PHE A 217 -32.66 -8.04 -4.06
N PHE A 218 -32.28 -6.77 -4.26
CA PHE A 218 -32.19 -6.19 -5.60
C PHE A 218 -31.19 -6.92 -6.49
N ILE A 219 -30.02 -7.30 -5.96
CA ILE A 219 -29.03 -8.06 -6.74
C ILE A 219 -29.54 -9.44 -7.15
N ILE A 220 -30.24 -10.16 -6.26
CA ILE A 220 -30.86 -11.46 -6.60
C ILE A 220 -31.91 -11.26 -7.70
N TYR A 221 -32.77 -10.25 -7.58
CA TYR A 221 -33.78 -9.93 -8.58
C TYR A 221 -33.14 -9.64 -9.95
N PHE A 222 -32.13 -8.76 -9.99
CA PHE A 222 -31.43 -8.45 -11.24
C PHE A 222 -30.68 -9.65 -11.82
N MET A 223 -30.12 -10.52 -10.97
CA MET A 223 -29.48 -11.76 -11.42
C MET A 223 -30.46 -12.68 -12.15
N ILE A 224 -31.67 -12.85 -11.63
CA ILE A 224 -32.69 -13.69 -12.29
C ILE A 224 -33.06 -13.14 -13.67
N ILE A 225 -33.19 -11.82 -13.79
CA ILE A 225 -33.49 -11.15 -15.06
C ILE A 225 -32.35 -11.34 -16.05
N GLU A 226 -31.11 -11.11 -15.62
CA GLU A 226 -29.95 -11.25 -16.50
C GLU A 226 -29.73 -12.70 -16.94
N ILE A 227 -29.95 -13.68 -16.06
CA ILE A 227 -29.88 -15.09 -16.45
C ILE A 227 -30.89 -15.41 -17.56
N ARG A 228 -32.13 -14.92 -17.46
CA ARG A 228 -33.15 -15.12 -18.51
C ARG A 228 -32.71 -14.47 -19.83
N LEU A 229 -32.22 -13.23 -19.78
CA LEU A 229 -31.69 -12.51 -20.94
C LEU A 229 -30.52 -13.23 -21.61
N VAL A 230 -29.60 -13.78 -20.82
CA VAL A 230 -28.46 -14.57 -21.33
C VAL A 230 -28.95 -15.85 -22.00
N LEU A 231 -29.95 -16.53 -21.44
CA LEU A 231 -30.50 -17.76 -22.03
C LEU A 231 -31.21 -17.50 -23.38
N GLU A 232 -31.92 -16.37 -23.50
CA GLU A 232 -32.61 -15.97 -24.73
C GLU A 232 -31.63 -15.50 -25.81
N LEU A 233 -30.69 -14.61 -25.46
CA LEU A 233 -29.80 -13.94 -26.43
C LEU A 233 -28.48 -14.68 -26.68
N ARG A 234 -28.10 -15.63 -25.81
CA ARG A 234 -26.87 -16.44 -25.87
C ARG A 234 -25.62 -15.59 -26.14
N LEU A 235 -24.95 -15.80 -27.28
CA LEU A 235 -23.72 -15.08 -27.65
C LEU A 235 -23.95 -13.61 -28.03
N LYS A 236 -25.15 -13.25 -28.48
CA LYS A 236 -25.48 -11.85 -28.82
C LYS A 236 -25.50 -10.97 -27.57
N TYR A 237 -25.76 -11.56 -26.39
CA TYR A 237 -25.73 -10.86 -25.11
C TYR A 237 -24.37 -10.19 -24.85
N PHE A 238 -23.26 -10.91 -25.07
CA PHE A 238 -21.91 -10.40 -24.80
C PHE A 238 -21.46 -9.30 -25.77
N HIS A 239 -22.15 -9.13 -26.89
CA HIS A 239 -21.88 -8.02 -27.83
C HIS A 239 -22.64 -6.73 -27.44
N GLN A 240 -23.60 -6.82 -26.52
CA GLN A 240 -24.39 -5.68 -26.09
C GLN A 240 -23.71 -4.96 -24.93
N PHE A 241 -23.24 -3.73 -25.18
CA PHE A 241 -22.55 -2.88 -24.20
C PHE A 241 -23.30 -2.73 -22.86
N TRP A 242 -24.62 -2.48 -22.90
CA TRP A 242 -25.44 -2.31 -21.70
C TRP A 242 -25.56 -3.58 -20.85
N SER A 243 -25.56 -4.74 -21.50
CA SER A 243 -25.59 -6.03 -20.84
C SER A 243 -24.27 -6.30 -20.11
N LEU A 244 -23.13 -5.93 -20.72
CA LEU A 244 -21.82 -6.03 -20.08
C LEU A 244 -21.71 -5.16 -18.81
N ILE A 245 -22.24 -3.93 -18.84
CA ILE A 245 -22.26 -3.06 -17.65
C ILE A 245 -23.09 -3.72 -16.54
N GLN A 246 -24.24 -4.28 -16.87
CA GLN A 246 -25.11 -4.92 -15.89
C GLN A 246 -24.47 -6.20 -15.30
N LEU A 247 -23.78 -6.98 -16.14
CA LEU A 247 -22.97 -8.11 -15.68
C LEU A 247 -21.84 -7.63 -14.75
N GLY A 248 -21.18 -6.51 -15.07
CA GLY A 248 -20.19 -5.87 -14.20
C GLY A 248 -20.74 -5.51 -12.82
N ILE A 249 -21.92 -4.88 -12.76
CA ILE A 249 -22.60 -4.56 -11.49
C ILE A 249 -22.83 -5.83 -10.67
N ILE A 250 -23.42 -6.87 -11.27
CA ILE A 250 -23.73 -8.13 -10.58
C ILE A 250 -22.44 -8.82 -10.13
N GLY A 251 -21.41 -8.89 -10.98
CA GLY A 251 -20.12 -9.49 -10.68
C GLY A 251 -19.43 -8.81 -9.50
N CYS A 252 -19.31 -7.48 -9.52
CA CYS A 252 -18.73 -6.70 -8.42
C CYS A 252 -19.56 -6.85 -7.13
N SER A 253 -20.89 -6.90 -7.23
CA SER A 253 -21.79 -7.06 -6.08
C SER A 253 -21.63 -8.44 -5.43
N LEU A 254 -21.57 -9.51 -6.22
CA LEU A 254 -21.35 -10.87 -5.74
C LEU A 254 -19.95 -11.02 -5.13
N GLY A 255 -18.93 -10.47 -5.80
CA GLY A 255 -17.57 -10.39 -5.24
C GLY A 255 -17.56 -9.67 -3.89
N SER A 256 -18.26 -8.54 -3.79
CA SER A 256 -18.36 -7.78 -2.53
C SER A 256 -19.02 -8.58 -1.42
N ILE A 257 -20.06 -9.38 -1.72
CA ILE A 257 -20.70 -10.27 -0.75
C ILE A 257 -19.72 -11.36 -0.28
N GLY A 258 -18.95 -11.96 -1.19
CA GLY A 258 -17.92 -12.96 -0.84
C GLY A 258 -16.83 -12.38 0.05
N VAL A 259 -16.30 -11.20 -0.30
CA VAL A 259 -15.30 -10.50 0.50
C VAL A 259 -15.87 -10.06 1.85
N TYR A 260 -17.15 -9.68 1.92
CA TYR A 260 -17.82 -9.37 3.19
C TYR A 260 -17.92 -10.59 4.11
N PHE A 261 -18.16 -11.78 3.56
CA PHE A 261 -18.14 -13.02 4.33
C PHE A 261 -16.74 -13.33 4.87
N TRP A 262 -15.70 -13.16 4.04
CA TRP A 262 -14.32 -13.28 4.49
C TRP A 262 -13.98 -12.26 5.59
N ARG A 263 -14.39 -11.00 5.40
CA ARG A 263 -14.33 -9.94 6.41
C ARG A 263 -15.00 -10.39 7.72
N PHE A 264 -16.18 -11.00 7.67
CA PHE A 264 -16.85 -11.48 8.87
C PHE A 264 -16.08 -12.59 9.59
N GLN A 265 -15.57 -13.59 8.86
CA GLN A 265 -14.75 -14.66 9.43
C GLN A 265 -13.51 -14.12 10.14
N GLU A 266 -12.80 -13.18 9.52
CA GLU A 266 -11.59 -12.59 10.07
C GLU A 266 -11.86 -11.79 11.36
N THR A 267 -12.98 -11.07 11.40
CA THR A 267 -13.41 -10.35 12.61
C THR A 267 -13.65 -11.32 13.77
N ASN A 268 -14.24 -12.50 13.49
CA ASN A 268 -14.50 -13.52 14.50
C ASN A 268 -13.20 -14.17 14.98
N ARG A 269 -12.25 -14.43 14.08
CA ARG A 269 -10.91 -14.93 14.43
C ARG A 269 -10.20 -13.98 15.40
N ILE A 270 -10.13 -12.70 15.04
CA ILE A 270 -9.52 -11.65 15.87
C ILE A 270 -10.26 -11.51 17.22
N SER A 271 -11.60 -11.52 17.21
CA SER A 271 -12.40 -11.45 18.43
C SER A 271 -12.11 -12.61 19.38
N HIS A 272 -11.95 -13.81 18.85
CA HIS A 272 -11.64 -15.01 19.63
C HIS A 272 -10.22 -14.94 20.21
N LEU A 273 -9.24 -14.55 19.39
CA LEU A 273 -7.86 -14.36 19.82
C LEU A 273 -7.74 -13.30 20.92
N PHE A 274 -8.44 -12.17 20.76
CA PHE A 274 -8.47 -11.10 21.76
C PHE A 274 -9.08 -11.57 23.09
N LYS A 275 -10.15 -12.38 23.05
CA LYS A 275 -10.77 -12.96 24.25
C LYS A 275 -9.86 -13.97 24.96
N GLN A 276 -9.12 -14.80 24.21
CA GLN A 276 -8.22 -15.80 24.80
C GLN A 276 -7.00 -15.16 25.47
N THR A 277 -6.50 -14.08 24.88
CA THR A 277 -5.24 -13.42 25.29
C THR A 277 -5.46 -12.24 26.23
N ASN A 278 -6.72 -11.91 26.54
CA ASN A 278 -7.12 -10.70 27.29
C ASN A 278 -6.52 -9.40 26.73
N GLY A 279 -6.18 -9.38 25.43
CA GLY A 279 -5.55 -8.23 24.77
C GLY A 279 -4.07 -7.98 25.14
N TYR A 280 -3.40 -8.95 25.77
CA TYR A 280 -1.97 -8.89 26.08
C TYR A 280 -1.08 -9.44 24.97
N ILE A 281 -1.60 -9.70 23.76
CA ILE A 281 -0.80 -10.11 22.60
C ILE A 281 -1.02 -9.10 21.48
N TYR A 282 0.05 -8.80 20.73
CA TYR A 282 -0.06 -8.02 19.51
C TYR A 282 -0.86 -8.81 18.47
N ILE A 283 -1.95 -8.21 17.98
CA ILE A 283 -2.77 -8.80 16.92
C ILE A 283 -2.49 -8.02 15.65
N ASN A 284 -1.98 -8.73 14.64
CA ASN A 284 -1.77 -8.14 13.33
C ASN A 284 -3.10 -7.93 12.60
N LEU A 285 -3.38 -6.69 12.19
CA LEU A 285 -4.57 -6.32 11.43
C LEU A 285 -4.30 -6.17 9.92
N GLN A 286 -3.12 -6.55 9.43
CA GLN A 286 -2.74 -6.37 8.03
C GLN A 286 -3.70 -7.08 7.06
N ILE A 287 -4.07 -8.33 7.32
CA ILE A 287 -5.06 -9.04 6.48
C ILE A 287 -6.41 -8.35 6.48
N ARG A 288 -6.79 -7.75 7.62
CA ARG A 288 -8.03 -6.99 7.74
C ARG A 288 -8.02 -5.75 6.87
N VAL A 289 -6.89 -5.04 6.80
CA VAL A 289 -6.70 -3.90 5.90
C VAL A 289 -6.89 -4.34 4.45
N TYR A 290 -6.18 -5.39 4.00
CA TYR A 290 -6.27 -5.84 2.61
C TYR A 290 -7.68 -6.27 2.20
N VAL A 291 -8.40 -6.97 3.06
CA VAL A 291 -9.81 -7.32 2.82
C VAL A 291 -10.68 -6.08 2.68
N ASN A 292 -10.40 -5.01 3.45
CA ASN A 292 -11.12 -3.74 3.34
C ASN A 292 -10.78 -2.98 2.04
N ASP A 293 -9.53 -3.02 1.60
CA ASP A 293 -9.12 -2.42 0.31
C ASP A 293 -9.84 -3.08 -0.85
N ILE A 294 -9.83 -4.43 -0.90
CA ILE A 294 -10.52 -5.20 -1.94
C ILE A 294 -12.01 -4.88 -1.96
N LEU A 295 -12.64 -4.82 -0.78
CA LEU A 295 -14.06 -4.45 -0.67
C LEU A 295 -14.29 -3.02 -1.19
N THR A 296 -13.42 -2.08 -0.85
CA THR A 296 -13.51 -0.68 -1.30
C THR A 296 -13.37 -0.57 -2.81
N PHE A 297 -12.43 -1.30 -3.41
CA PHE A 297 -12.27 -1.36 -4.87
C PHE A 297 -13.51 -1.95 -5.55
N LEU A 298 -14.04 -3.07 -5.05
CA LEU A 298 -15.24 -3.69 -5.62
C LEU A 298 -16.48 -2.79 -5.53
N LEU A 299 -16.67 -2.11 -4.40
CA LEU A 299 -17.73 -1.12 -4.23
C LEU A 299 -17.53 0.10 -5.15
N GLY A 300 -16.28 0.56 -5.31
CA GLY A 300 -15.92 1.62 -6.26
C GLY A 300 -16.28 1.26 -7.70
N TYR A 301 -15.92 0.06 -8.16
CA TYR A 301 -16.33 -0.44 -9.48
C TYR A 301 -17.84 -0.58 -9.61
N CYS A 302 -18.52 -1.04 -8.56
CA CYS A 302 -19.99 -1.12 -8.55
C CYS A 302 -20.63 0.27 -8.72
N CYS A 303 -20.13 1.28 -7.99
CA CYS A 303 -20.59 2.66 -8.12
C CYS A 303 -20.29 3.22 -9.52
N PHE A 304 -19.11 2.94 -10.07
CA PHE A 304 -18.72 3.35 -11.42
C PHE A 304 -19.67 2.79 -12.49
N PHE A 305 -19.91 1.48 -12.50
CA PHE A 305 -20.84 0.87 -13.45
C PHE A 305 -22.28 1.33 -13.24
N SER A 306 -22.70 1.52 -11.98
CA SER A 306 -24.03 2.07 -11.66
C SER A 306 -24.20 3.49 -12.20
N MET A 307 -23.15 4.32 -12.14
CA MET A 307 -23.16 5.66 -12.72
C MET A 307 -23.28 5.63 -14.24
N ILE A 308 -22.56 4.72 -14.93
CA ILE A 308 -22.73 4.54 -16.38
C ILE A 308 -24.15 4.08 -16.71
N LYS A 309 -24.71 3.16 -15.92
CA LYS A 309 -26.09 2.71 -16.10
C LYS A 309 -27.10 3.83 -15.86
N PHE A 310 -26.84 4.74 -14.92
CA PHE A 310 -27.67 5.92 -14.72
C PHE A 310 -27.69 6.83 -15.96
N VAL A 311 -26.57 6.95 -16.70
CA VAL A 311 -26.53 7.67 -17.98
C VAL A 311 -27.48 7.06 -19.02
N GLN A 312 -27.72 5.75 -18.98
CA GLN A 312 -28.70 5.10 -19.85
C GLN A 312 -30.11 5.66 -19.67
N LEU A 313 -30.50 5.98 -18.42
CA LEU A 313 -31.82 6.51 -18.10
C LEU A 313 -32.03 7.90 -18.72
N PHE A 314 -30.98 8.68 -18.95
CA PHE A 314 -31.11 9.98 -19.61
C PHE A 314 -31.44 9.90 -21.10
N ARG A 315 -31.36 8.72 -21.73
CA ARG A 315 -31.73 8.53 -23.15
C ARG A 315 -33.19 8.81 -23.44
N PHE A 316 -34.07 8.87 -22.42
CA PHE A 316 -35.46 9.32 -22.62
C PHE A 316 -35.54 10.75 -23.15
N ASN A 317 -34.54 11.59 -22.87
CA ASN A 317 -34.47 12.92 -23.48
C ASN A 317 -33.92 12.82 -24.90
N GLN A 318 -34.72 13.22 -25.88
CA GLN A 318 -34.36 13.18 -27.30
C GLN A 318 -33.03 13.89 -27.60
N ARG A 319 -32.71 14.98 -26.91
CA ARG A 319 -31.43 15.70 -27.08
C ARG A 319 -30.23 14.86 -26.64
N VAL A 320 -30.38 14.14 -25.52
CA VAL A 320 -29.32 13.26 -24.99
C VAL A 320 -29.17 12.01 -25.84
N SER A 321 -30.28 11.44 -26.34
CA SER A 321 -30.23 10.31 -27.27
C SER A 321 -29.52 10.67 -28.57
N LEU A 322 -29.82 11.84 -29.15
CA LEU A 322 -29.16 12.33 -30.36
C LEU A 322 -27.65 12.47 -30.13
N PHE A 323 -27.23 13.03 -28.99
CA PHE A 323 -25.81 13.09 -28.62
C PHE A 323 -25.16 11.70 -28.52
N ALA A 324 -25.82 10.73 -27.88
CA ALA A 324 -25.30 9.37 -27.77
C ALA A 324 -25.19 8.65 -29.13
N GLU A 325 -26.12 8.92 -30.06
CA GLU A 325 -26.06 8.40 -31.43
C GLU A 325 -24.91 9.04 -32.23
N THR A 326 -24.70 10.35 -32.10
CA THR A 326 -23.56 11.02 -32.75
C THR A 326 -22.22 10.47 -32.24
N LEU A 327 -22.07 10.24 -30.93
CA LEU A 327 -20.89 9.59 -30.37
C LEU A 327 -20.72 8.16 -30.90
N LYS A 328 -21.81 7.39 -31.01
CA LYS A 328 -21.76 6.03 -31.56
C LYS A 328 -21.35 6.03 -33.05
N TYR A 329 -21.80 7.02 -33.82
CA TYR A 329 -21.44 7.16 -35.23
C TYR A 329 -19.96 7.50 -35.40
N CYS A 330 -19.44 8.46 -34.63
CA CYS A 330 -18.03 8.84 -34.64
C CYS A 330 -17.10 7.86 -33.92
N ALA A 331 -17.62 6.88 -33.17
CA ALA A 331 -16.82 5.96 -32.37
C ALA A 331 -15.75 5.22 -33.19
N LYS A 332 -16.06 4.83 -34.44
CA LYS A 332 -15.09 4.16 -35.31
C LYS A 332 -13.90 5.06 -35.63
N GLU A 333 -14.15 6.33 -35.93
CA GLU A 333 -13.10 7.31 -36.22
C GLU A 333 -12.31 7.66 -34.96
N LEU A 334 -12.96 7.82 -33.82
CA LEU A 334 -12.32 8.03 -32.52
C LEU A 334 -11.41 6.86 -32.12
N ILE A 335 -11.82 5.61 -32.39
CA ILE A 335 -10.98 4.43 -32.12
C ILE A 335 -9.74 4.44 -33.02
N LEU A 336 -9.88 4.76 -34.31
CA LEU A 336 -8.75 4.85 -35.23
C LEU A 336 -7.77 5.95 -34.82
N PHE A 337 -8.29 7.11 -34.43
CA PHE A 337 -7.49 8.20 -33.88
C PHE A 337 -6.79 7.81 -32.57
N SER A 338 -7.49 7.12 -31.66
CA SER A 338 -6.91 6.64 -30.39
C SER A 338 -5.74 5.69 -30.60
N ILE A 339 -5.78 4.84 -31.63
CA ILE A 339 -4.65 3.97 -32.00
C ILE A 339 -3.45 4.83 -32.43
N MET A 340 -3.65 5.82 -33.31
CA MET A 340 -2.60 6.73 -33.75
C MET A 340 -2.00 7.52 -32.59
N PHE A 341 -2.84 8.09 -31.72
CA PHE A 341 -2.42 8.78 -30.50
C PHE A 341 -1.59 7.89 -29.60
N THR A 342 -2.01 6.63 -29.39
CA THR A 342 -1.30 5.69 -28.50
C THR A 342 0.09 5.36 -29.04
N ILE A 343 0.27 5.26 -30.36
CA ILE A 343 1.59 5.03 -30.97
C ILE A 343 2.52 6.22 -30.70
N ILE A 344 2.04 7.45 -30.93
CA ILE A 344 2.82 8.67 -30.68
C ILE A 344 3.15 8.79 -29.19
N PHE A 345 2.15 8.59 -28.33
CA PHE A 345 2.30 8.66 -26.88
C PHE A 345 3.30 7.64 -26.34
N ILE A 346 3.29 6.39 -26.83
CA ILE A 346 4.26 5.37 -26.43
C ILE A 346 5.67 5.72 -26.93
N SER A 347 5.79 6.29 -28.14
CA SER A 347 7.08 6.77 -28.66
C SER A 347 7.67 7.83 -27.74
N ASP A 348 6.89 8.84 -27.37
CA ASP A 348 7.33 9.90 -26.45
C ASP A 348 7.60 9.35 -25.05
N LEU A 349 6.76 8.44 -24.54
CA LEU A 349 6.99 7.77 -23.26
C LEU A 349 8.34 7.03 -23.23
N SER A 350 8.66 6.31 -24.30
CA SER A 350 9.95 5.60 -24.39
C SER A 350 11.13 6.58 -24.46
N LEU A 351 10.98 7.68 -25.18
CA LEU A 351 11.99 8.72 -25.33
C LEU A 351 12.25 9.44 -23.99
N PHE A 352 11.20 9.87 -23.30
CA PHE A 352 11.32 10.56 -22.01
C PHE A 352 11.90 9.64 -20.94
N TYR A 353 11.44 8.39 -20.88
CA TYR A 353 11.98 7.42 -19.95
C TYR A 353 13.48 7.20 -20.18
N LEU A 354 13.91 6.89 -21.40
CA LEU A 354 15.31 6.61 -21.69
C LEU A 354 16.23 7.82 -21.47
N LEU A 355 15.78 9.03 -21.79
CA LEU A 355 16.60 10.24 -21.64
C LEU A 355 16.68 10.74 -20.20
N PHE A 356 15.61 10.60 -19.42
CA PHE A 356 15.47 11.27 -18.13
C PHE A 356 15.33 10.34 -16.91
N VAL A 357 15.32 9.01 -17.08
CA VAL A 357 15.22 8.05 -15.94
C VAL A 357 16.26 8.29 -14.85
N SER A 358 17.49 8.67 -15.21
CA SER A 358 18.57 8.91 -14.24
C SER A 358 18.59 10.33 -13.68
N LYS A 359 17.76 11.24 -14.21
CA LYS A 359 17.79 12.67 -13.89
C LYS A 359 16.52 13.15 -13.17
N LEU A 360 15.36 12.59 -13.49
CA LEU A 360 14.05 13.01 -12.98
C LEU A 360 13.35 11.89 -12.24
N SER A 361 12.87 12.17 -11.03
CA SER A 361 12.06 11.23 -10.24
C SER A 361 10.75 10.87 -10.95
N SER A 362 10.15 11.82 -11.66
CA SER A 362 8.93 11.63 -12.46
C SER A 362 9.13 10.59 -13.58
N CYS A 363 10.36 10.44 -14.07
CA CYS A 363 10.72 9.46 -15.10
C CYS A 363 11.29 8.15 -14.54
N SER A 364 11.19 7.91 -13.23
CA SER A 364 11.78 6.73 -12.56
C SER A 364 11.21 5.39 -13.05
N SER A 365 9.92 5.34 -13.36
CA SER A 365 9.24 4.17 -13.94
C SER A 365 8.47 4.55 -15.20
N LEU A 366 8.14 3.56 -16.03
CA LEU A 366 7.30 3.79 -17.21
C LEU A 366 5.91 4.33 -16.82
N LEU A 367 5.35 3.89 -15.69
CA LEU A 367 4.04 4.34 -15.22
C LEU A 367 4.08 5.79 -14.73
N THR A 368 5.08 6.16 -13.93
CA THR A 368 5.25 7.55 -13.47
C THR A 368 5.58 8.47 -14.64
N THR A 369 6.35 7.99 -15.63
CA THR A 369 6.60 8.74 -16.88
C THR A 369 5.31 8.96 -17.65
N ALA A 370 4.44 7.94 -17.75
CA ALA A 370 3.12 8.10 -18.38
C ALA A 370 2.27 9.14 -17.65
N GLN A 371 2.24 9.11 -16.31
CA GLN A 371 1.53 10.08 -15.48
C GLN A 371 2.05 11.50 -15.74
N MET A 372 3.38 11.67 -15.74
CA MET A 372 4.04 12.94 -16.04
C MET A 372 3.65 13.46 -17.43
N LEU A 373 3.63 12.61 -18.46
CA LEU A 373 3.20 13.02 -19.81
C LEU A 373 1.71 13.39 -19.86
N PHE A 374 0.83 12.71 -19.13
CA PHE A 374 -0.57 13.13 -18.98
C PHE A 374 -0.71 14.46 -18.21
N GLU A 375 0.12 14.72 -17.21
CA GLU A 375 0.16 16.01 -16.53
C GLU A 375 0.65 17.14 -17.46
N MET A 376 1.60 16.82 -18.34
CA MET A 376 2.03 17.74 -19.40
C MET A 376 0.92 18.02 -20.40
N THR A 377 0.12 17.03 -20.83
CA THR A 377 -1.02 17.30 -21.73
C THR A 377 -2.08 18.19 -21.09
N LEU A 378 -2.25 18.10 -19.76
CA LEU A 378 -3.12 18.98 -18.98
C LEU A 378 -2.50 20.35 -18.65
N MET A 379 -1.26 20.61 -19.10
CA MET A 379 -0.48 21.83 -18.81
C MET A 379 -0.32 22.11 -17.31
N LYS A 380 -0.30 21.07 -16.47
CA LYS A 380 -0.14 21.19 -15.01
C LYS A 380 1.28 20.93 -14.52
N PHE A 381 2.22 20.72 -15.44
CA PHE A 381 3.57 20.27 -15.13
C PHE A 381 4.57 21.42 -14.92
N ASP A 382 5.53 21.23 -14.01
CA ASP A 382 6.62 22.19 -13.77
C ASP A 382 7.74 22.05 -14.81
N ALA A 383 7.66 22.84 -15.88
CA ALA A 383 8.62 22.80 -16.97
C ALA A 383 10.08 23.10 -16.53
N SER A 384 10.29 23.70 -15.36
CA SER A 384 11.64 24.00 -14.87
C SER A 384 12.48 22.75 -14.61
N GLU A 385 11.86 21.65 -14.17
CA GLU A 385 12.56 20.39 -13.90
C GLU A 385 13.13 19.76 -15.18
N ILE A 386 12.34 19.74 -16.27
CA ILE A 386 12.79 19.19 -17.56
C ILE A 386 13.87 20.08 -18.17
N MET A 387 13.68 21.41 -18.12
CA MET A 387 14.68 22.35 -18.63
C MET A 387 16.00 22.29 -17.84
N GLY A 388 15.92 21.99 -16.54
CA GLY A 388 17.09 21.78 -15.68
C GLY A 388 17.80 20.44 -15.88
N ALA A 389 17.09 19.41 -16.37
CA ALA A 389 17.68 18.09 -16.59
C ALA A 389 18.73 18.09 -17.72
N ASP A 390 18.49 18.84 -18.80
CA ASP A 390 19.44 19.02 -19.88
C ASP A 390 19.20 20.33 -20.61
N ALA A 391 20.27 21.10 -20.85
CA ALA A 391 20.17 22.44 -21.44
C ALA A 391 19.57 22.42 -22.86
N PHE A 392 19.76 21.33 -23.62
CA PHE A 392 19.23 21.23 -24.98
C PHE A 392 18.13 20.17 -25.09
N LEU A 393 18.38 18.94 -24.63
CA LEU A 393 17.42 17.85 -24.82
C LEU A 393 16.12 18.08 -24.05
N GLY A 394 16.19 18.66 -22.85
CA GLY A 394 15.00 18.96 -22.05
C GLY A 394 14.00 19.85 -22.79
N PRO A 395 14.37 21.10 -23.14
CA PRO A 395 13.50 22.00 -23.89
C PRO A 395 13.07 21.43 -25.24
N PHE A 396 13.95 20.72 -25.95
CA PHE A 396 13.63 20.13 -27.24
C PHE A 396 12.56 19.04 -27.15
N CYS A 397 12.72 18.06 -26.24
CA CYS A 397 11.76 16.98 -26.05
C CYS A 397 10.41 17.52 -25.55
N PHE A 398 10.44 18.49 -24.64
CA PHE A 398 9.23 19.16 -24.18
C PHE A 398 8.50 19.89 -25.31
N ALA A 399 9.20 20.68 -26.12
CA ALA A 399 8.61 21.38 -27.25
C ALA A 399 8.05 20.42 -28.30
N LEU A 400 8.76 19.31 -28.57
CA LEU A 400 8.33 18.26 -29.49
C LEU A 400 7.04 17.59 -29.01
N PHE A 401 6.97 17.21 -27.73
CA PHE A 401 5.77 16.63 -27.13
C PHE A 401 4.58 17.58 -27.18
N MET A 402 4.77 18.84 -26.79
CA MET A 402 3.71 19.86 -26.84
C MET A 402 3.22 20.08 -28.26
N PHE A 403 4.13 20.10 -29.25
CA PHE A 403 3.74 20.25 -30.64
C PHE A 403 2.97 19.05 -31.18
N LEU A 404 3.47 17.83 -30.98
CA LEU A 404 2.84 16.63 -31.54
C LEU A 404 1.54 16.27 -30.83
N VAL A 405 1.54 16.25 -29.50
CA VAL A 405 0.43 15.72 -28.72
C VAL A 405 -0.60 16.80 -28.42
N VAL A 406 -0.18 17.98 -27.96
CA VAL A 406 -1.12 19.04 -27.59
C VAL A 406 -1.63 19.81 -28.80
N PHE A 407 -0.74 20.28 -29.68
CA PHE A 407 -1.18 21.02 -30.87
C PHE A 407 -1.61 20.10 -32.01
N GLY A 408 -0.94 18.97 -32.21
CA GLY A 408 -1.29 18.00 -33.25
C GLY A 408 -2.49 17.15 -32.85
N CYS A 409 -2.32 16.25 -31.89
CA CYS A 409 -3.35 15.27 -31.56
C CYS A 409 -4.61 15.89 -30.95
N LEU A 410 -4.52 16.76 -29.94
CA LEU A 410 -5.74 17.29 -29.29
C LEU A 410 -6.55 18.27 -30.16
N SER A 411 -6.00 18.75 -31.28
CA SER A 411 -6.73 19.60 -32.22
C SER A 411 -7.48 18.83 -33.30
N MET A 412 -7.15 17.54 -33.50
CA MET A 412 -7.87 16.61 -34.36
C MET A 412 -9.03 15.96 -33.60
#